data_AF-A0A2V8RX38-F1
#
_entry.id   AF-A0A2V8RX38-F1
#
_cell.length_a   1.000
_cell.length_b   1.000
_cell.length_c   1.000
_cell.angle_alpha   90.00
_cell.angle_beta   90.00
_cell.angle_gamma   90.00
#
_symmetry.space_group_name_H-M   'P 1'
#
loop_
_entity.id
_entity.type
_entity.pdbx_description
1 polymer ?
#
loop_
_entity_poly.entity_id
_entity_poly.type
_entity_poly.pdbx_seq_one_letter_code
_entity_poly.pdbx_strand_id
1 'polypeptide(L)'
;ARELKMPFAQASLAGNADADSSSFLDVRIPAITFHGLTNRWADILHTSNDKLEKIKVPLVLAAYQFAAIYLDRIERKSCAAFR
;
A
#
# COMPACT_ATOMS: atom_id res chain seq x y z
N ALA A 1 -4.15 -8.73 -5.66
CA ALA A 1 -4.04 -7.83 -6.83
C ALA A 1 -4.41 -8.53 -8.14
N ARG A 2 -3.69 -9.58 -8.57
CA ARG A 2 -3.94 -10.30 -9.84
C ARG A 2 -5.38 -10.79 -10.01
N GLU A 3 -5.96 -11.42 -8.99
CA GLU A 3 -7.33 -11.93 -9.01
C GLU A 3 -8.38 -10.82 -9.15
N LEU A 4 -8.12 -9.65 -8.55
CA LEU A 4 -8.95 -8.46 -8.68
C LEU A 4 -8.68 -7.66 -9.97
N LYS A 5 -7.76 -8.13 -10.82
CA LYS A 5 -7.24 -7.38 -11.98
C LYS A 5 -6.80 -5.95 -11.62
N MET A 6 -6.36 -5.76 -10.38
CA MET A 6 -5.92 -4.47 -9.88
C MET A 6 -4.51 -4.19 -10.40
N PRO A 7 -4.27 -3.05 -11.08
CA PRO A 7 -2.92 -2.67 -11.48
C PRO A 7 -2.10 -2.49 -10.20
N PHE A 8 -0.95 -3.16 -10.14
CA PHE A 8 -0.01 -3.03 -9.05
C PHE A 8 1.40 -3.05 -9.62
N ALA A 9 2.30 -2.37 -8.93
CA ALA A 9 3.73 -2.40 -9.20
C ALA A 9 4.45 -2.41 -7.86
N GLN A 10 5.62 -3.03 -7.82
CA GLN A 10 6.55 -2.78 -6.72
C GLN A 10 7.05 -1.34 -6.89
N ALA A 11 6.85 -0.53 -5.85
CA ALA A 11 7.37 0.81 -5.81
C ALA A 11 8.63 0.84 -4.94
N SER A 12 9.68 1.48 -5.47
CA SER A 12 10.78 1.98 -4.66
C SER A 12 10.63 3.49 -4.68
N LEU A 13 10.23 4.07 -3.55
CA LEU A 13 10.19 5.52 -3.40
C LEU A 13 11.63 5.98 -3.17
N ALA A 14 12.21 6.71 -4.11
CA ALA A 14 13.55 7.27 -3.97
C ALA A 14 13.58 8.39 -2.92
N GLY A 15 14.70 8.54 -2.22
CA GLY A 15 14.91 9.58 -1.21
C GLY A 15 14.53 9.16 0.22
N ASN A 16 14.19 10.12 1.08
CA ASN A 16 13.82 9.91 2.48
C ASN A 16 12.32 9.57 2.67
N ALA A 17 11.70 8.93 1.68
CA ALA A 17 10.30 8.51 1.78
C ALA A 17 10.21 7.27 2.69
N ASP A 18 9.33 7.32 3.69
CA ASP A 18 9.13 6.25 4.65
C ASP A 18 7.63 6.06 4.96
N ALA A 19 7.30 4.98 5.66
CA ALA A 19 5.96 4.67 6.13
C ALA A 19 6.02 4.04 7.53
N ASP A 20 4.94 4.14 8.31
CA ASP A 20 4.86 3.62 9.68
C ASP A 20 5.26 2.14 9.81
N SER A 21 5.17 1.38 8.72
CA SER A 21 5.63 -0.01 8.63
C SER A 21 7.12 -0.21 8.94
N SER A 22 7.97 0.81 8.76
CA SER A 22 9.43 0.71 8.98
C SER A 22 9.75 0.34 10.43
N SER A 23 9.07 0.97 11.38
CA SER A 23 9.25 0.71 12.82
C SER A 23 8.98 -0.75 13.23
N PHE A 24 8.11 -1.47 12.51
CA PHE A 24 7.85 -2.89 12.74
C PHE A 24 9.00 -3.76 12.23
N LEU A 25 9.58 -3.39 11.10
CA LEU A 25 10.72 -4.10 10.52
C LEU A 25 11.95 -4.00 11.44
N ASP A 26 12.16 -2.86 12.11
CA ASP A 26 13.26 -2.63 13.05
C ASP A 26 13.25 -3.64 14.22
N VAL A 27 12.07 -4.10 14.63
CA VAL A 27 11.88 -5.11 15.68
C VAL A 27 11.55 -6.50 15.12
N ARG A 28 11.84 -6.74 13.83
CA ARG A 28 11.68 -8.02 13.12
C ARG A 28 10.24 -8.52 13.06
N ILE A 29 9.27 -7.62 13.05
CA ILE A 29 7.88 -7.95 12.74
C ILE A 29 7.69 -7.81 11.23
N PRO A 30 7.25 -8.87 10.51
CA PRO A 30 6.98 -8.78 9.08
C PRO A 30 5.93 -7.70 8.80
N ALA A 31 6.28 -6.74 7.95
CA ALA A 31 5.41 -5.64 7.59
C ALA A 31 5.42 -5.39 6.08
N ILE A 32 4.30 -4.89 5.57
CA ILE A 32 4.15 -4.49 4.17
C ILE A 32 3.36 -3.18 4.13
N THR A 33 3.78 -2.26 3.27
CA THR A 33 3.02 -1.04 2.98
C THR A 33 2.40 -1.14 1.59
N PHE A 34 1.10 -0.87 1.52
CA PHE A 34 0.40 -0.65 0.26
C PHE A 34 0.12 0.85 0.11
N HIS A 35 0.43 1.42 -1.05
CA HIS A 35 0.16 2.83 -1.31
C HIS A 35 -0.40 3.07 -2.71
N GLY A 36 -1.16 4.16 -2.86
CA GLY A 36 -1.69 4.64 -4.14
C GLY A 36 -0.79 5.65 -4.86
N LEU A 37 0.40 5.93 -4.32
CA LEU A 37 1.33 6.90 -4.88
C LEU A 37 1.82 6.49 -6.27
N THR A 38 1.90 7.47 -7.18
CA THR A 38 2.45 7.29 -8.53
C THR A 38 3.89 7.80 -8.59
N ASN A 39 4.60 7.64 -9.71
CA ASN A 39 5.94 8.21 -9.87
C ASN A 39 5.98 9.75 -9.79
N ARG A 40 4.82 10.41 -9.84
CA ARG A 40 4.66 11.87 -9.65
C ARG A 40 4.15 12.23 -8.26
N TRP A 41 4.38 11.37 -7.27
CA TRP A 41 3.85 11.56 -5.93
C TRP A 41 4.31 12.88 -5.29
N ALA A 42 5.55 13.30 -5.54
CA ALA A 42 6.11 14.53 -5.01
C ALA A 42 5.41 15.81 -5.54
N ASP A 43 4.77 15.74 -6.71
CA ASP A 43 4.01 16.86 -7.28
C ASP A 43 2.63 17.05 -6.61
N ILE A 44 2.19 16.03 -5.87
CA ILE A 44 0.84 15.94 -5.29
C ILE A 44 0.94 15.96 -3.76
N LEU A 45 1.63 14.98 -3.17
CA LEU A 45 1.70 14.76 -1.74
C LEU A 45 2.34 15.97 -1.03
N HIS A 46 1.72 16.42 0.07
CA HIS A 46 2.15 17.58 0.86
C HIS A 46 2.18 18.90 0.07
N THR A 47 1.41 19.00 -1.02
CA THR A 47 1.25 20.25 -1.77
C THR A 47 -0.21 20.66 -1.80
N SER A 48 -0.50 21.87 -2.27
CA SER A 48 -1.87 22.32 -2.55
C SER A 48 -2.55 21.56 -3.70
N ASN A 49 -1.83 20.68 -4.42
CA ASN A 49 -2.40 19.84 -5.47
C ASN A 49 -3.06 18.57 -4.94
N ASP A 50 -2.92 18.25 -3.65
CA ASP A 50 -3.59 17.10 -3.02
C ASP A 50 -5.09 17.39 -2.87
N LYS A 51 -5.83 17.09 -3.95
CA LYS A 51 -7.25 17.42 -4.11
C LYS A 51 -8.04 16.23 -4.61
N LEU A 52 -9.33 16.23 -4.31
CA LEU A 52 -10.27 15.17 -4.71
C LEU A 52 -10.26 14.89 -6.22
N GLU A 53 -10.09 15.92 -7.04
CA GLU A 53 -9.99 15.80 -8.50
C GLU A 53 -8.79 14.97 -9.01
N LYS A 54 -7.78 14.73 -8.16
CA LYS A 54 -6.62 13.87 -8.46
C LYS A 54 -6.85 12.41 -8.05
N ILE A 55 -7.96 12.11 -7.36
CA ILE A 55 -8.28 10.76 -6.89
C ILE A 55 -8.92 9.95 -8.02
N LYS A 56 -8.40 8.73 -8.23
CA LYS A 56 -9.01 7.74 -9.12
C LYS A 56 -9.93 6.82 -8.31
N VAL A 57 -11.18 7.24 -8.11
CA VAL A 57 -12.17 6.55 -7.25
C VAL A 57 -12.26 5.02 -7.51
N PRO A 58 -12.30 4.53 -8.78
CA PRO A 58 -12.34 3.08 -9.01
C PRO A 58 -11.14 2.32 -8.43
N LEU A 59 -9.94 2.93 -8.41
CA LEU A 59 -8.75 2.33 -7.83
C LEU A 59 -8.81 2.33 -6.29
N VAL A 60 -9.43 3.34 -5.69
CA VAL A 60 -9.64 3.39 -4.23
C VAL A 60 -10.54 2.22 -3.80
N LEU A 61 -11.67 2.02 -4.50
CA LEU A 61 -12.56 0.89 -4.21
C LEU A 61 -11.84 -0.46 -4.38
N ALA A 62 -11.09 -0.63 -5.46
CA ALA A 62 -10.30 -1.85 -5.69
C ALA A 62 -9.26 -2.08 -4.58
N ALA A 63 -8.63 -1.01 -4.07
CA ALA A 63 -7.68 -1.10 -2.96
C ALA A 63 -8.34 -1.55 -1.66
N TYR A 64 -9.54 -1.06 -1.33
CA TYR A 64 -10.31 -1.53 -0.18
C TYR A 64 -10.66 -3.02 -0.28
N GLN A 65 -11.13 -3.47 -1.44
CA GLN A 65 -11.41 -4.88 -1.69
C GLN A 65 -10.15 -5.74 -1.57
N PHE A 66 -9.03 -5.25 -2.10
CA PHE A 66 -7.75 -5.91 -1.98
C PHE A 66 -7.31 -6.04 -0.52
N ALA A 67 -7.39 -4.97 0.27
CA ALA A 67 -7.02 -4.98 1.68
C ALA A 67 -7.87 -5.96 2.49
N ALA A 68 -9.19 -6.00 2.27
CA ALA A 68 -10.07 -6.95 2.92
C ALA A 68 -9.72 -8.42 2.60
N ILE A 69 -9.49 -8.73 1.31
CA ILE A 69 -9.07 -10.08 0.89
C ILE A 69 -7.69 -10.44 1.45
N TYR A 70 -6.77 -9.47 1.51
CA TYR A 70 -5.44 -9.68 2.06
C TYR A 70 -5.50 -10.02 3.55
N LEU A 71 -6.31 -9.29 4.33
CA LEU A 71 -6.52 -9.55 5.75
C LEU A 71 -7.15 -10.93 5.98
N ASP A 72 -8.24 -11.26 5.30
CA ASP A 72 -8.88 -12.60 5.41
C ASP A 72 -7.88 -13.73 5.14
N ARG A 73 -7.00 -13.56 4.15
CA ARG A 73 -5.97 -14.56 3.85
C ARG A 73 -4.93 -14.69 4.94
N ILE A 74 -4.52 -13.60 5.57
CA ILE A 74 -3.54 -13.63 6.66
C ILE A 74 -4.16 -14.24 7.91
N GLU A 75 -5.38 -13.86 8.27
CA GLU A 75 -6.08 -14.38 9.44
C GLU A 75 -6.26 -15.90 9.40
N ARG A 76 -6.40 -16.48 8.21
CA ARG A 76 -6.50 -17.93 7.99
C ARG A 76 -5.16 -18.67 8.08
N LYS A 77 -4.04 -17.98 8.25
CA LYS A 77 -2.71 -18.59 8.34
C LYS A 77 -2.26 -18.64 9.80
N SER A 78 -1.57 -19.71 10.17
CA SER A 78 -0.85 -19.75 11.45
C SER A 78 0.29 -18.74 11.46
N CYS A 79 0.66 -18.21 12.62
CA CYS A 79 1.81 -17.30 12.76
C CYS A 79 3.13 -17.89 12.20
N ALA A 80 3.28 -19.22 12.19
CA ALA A 80 4.45 -19.90 11.61
C ALA A 80 4.59 -19.71 10.09
N ALA A 81 3.53 -19.28 9.38
CA ALA A 81 3.57 -19.06 7.94
C ALA A 81 4.32 -17.77 7.52
N PHE A 82 4.71 -16.93 8.48
CA PHE A 82 5.34 -15.62 8.26
C PHE A 82 6.70 -15.48 8.96
N ARG A 83 7.28 -16.59 9.40
CA ARG A 83 8.61 -16.64 10.02
C ARG A 83 9.67 -17.10 9.03
#